data_AF-A0A345IN38-F1
#
_entry.id   AF-A0A345IN38-F1
#
_cell.length_a   1.000
_cell.length_b   1.000
_cell.length_c   1.000
_cell.angle_alpha   90.00
_cell.angle_beta   90.00
_cell.angle_gamma   90.00
#
_symmetry.space_group_name_H-M   'P 1'
#
loop_
_entity.id
_entity.type
_entity.pdbx_description
1 polymer ?
#
loop_
_entity_poly.entity_id
_entity_poly.type
_entity_poly.pdbx_seq_one_letter_code
_entity_poly.pdbx_strand_id
1 'polypeptide(L)'
;MLTPDGLGLGPLALSWASLTLLLGVLTWTALARWPGAGVALGVSLLAARLWAAAPGLASSRPLLDNVLDVLDPRRGDWAWGAGLTAGVLFLACSGRQTLRRAVRPLLLSVLAGALPLLLRPAPSAVQVTAAPLPGLSADRTFLPAPLPRPTVLNFWATWCGPCRSELPLLAHEQQRGGAVTLVNVGESPAQVQGFLRSSAPGLRTRTGGDALAAQLRVTAFPTTVVLGPQGQVLARHLGPLSAAQLRRLVRLAGASATQGSEAP
;
A
#
# COMPACT_ATOMS: atom_id res chain seq x y z
N MET A 1 -0.33 -16.09 10.04
CA MET A 1 -1.77 -15.76 10.20
C MET A 1 -2.27 -15.10 8.93
N LEU A 2 -3.42 -15.54 8.42
CA LEU A 2 -4.06 -14.96 7.23
C LEU A 2 -4.89 -13.73 7.62
N THR A 3 -4.67 -12.60 6.96
CA THR A 3 -5.45 -11.37 7.15
C THR A 3 -6.03 -10.89 5.82
N PRO A 4 -7.03 -9.98 5.85
CA PRO A 4 -7.54 -9.37 4.62
C PRO A 4 -6.47 -8.64 3.79
N ASP A 5 -5.39 -8.23 4.45
CA ASP A 5 -4.31 -7.41 3.89
C ASP A 5 -3.13 -8.25 3.39
N GLY A 6 -2.90 -9.43 3.96
CA GLY A 6 -1.83 -10.31 3.53
C GLY A 6 -1.59 -11.52 4.43
N LEU A 7 -0.38 -12.07 4.32
CA LEU A 7 0.10 -13.17 5.14
C LEU A 7 1.09 -12.64 6.18
N GLY A 8 0.74 -12.77 7.46
CA GLY A 8 1.65 -12.53 8.56
C GLY A 8 2.50 -13.76 8.86
N LEU A 9 3.83 -13.61 8.76
CA LEU A 9 4.87 -14.58 9.09
C LEU A 9 5.72 -14.02 10.23
N GLY A 10 5.22 -14.11 11.46
CA GLY A 10 5.88 -13.51 12.63
C GLY A 10 6.03 -11.98 12.47
N PRO A 11 7.24 -11.41 12.52
CA PRO A 11 7.46 -9.97 12.35
C PRO A 11 7.30 -9.48 10.90
N LEU A 12 7.23 -10.40 9.92
CA LEU A 12 7.09 -10.05 8.51
C LEU A 12 5.62 -10.12 8.10
N ALA A 13 5.13 -9.07 7.45
CA ALA A 13 3.82 -9.07 6.80
C ALA A 13 4.00 -8.89 5.30
N LEU A 14 3.60 -9.90 4.54
CA LEU A 14 3.63 -9.86 3.07
C LEU A 14 2.23 -9.58 2.56
N SER A 15 2.08 -8.49 1.80
CA SER A 15 0.81 -8.19 1.14
C SER A 15 0.45 -9.30 0.15
N TRP A 16 -0.85 -9.45 -0.13
CA TRP A 16 -1.32 -10.37 -1.17
C TRP A 16 -0.63 -10.10 -2.52
N ALA A 17 -0.45 -8.83 -2.89
CA ALA A 17 0.27 -8.45 -4.11
C ALA A 17 1.73 -8.92 -4.09
N SER A 18 2.45 -8.75 -2.97
CA SER A 18 3.83 -9.22 -2.82
C SER A 18 3.92 -10.74 -2.93
N LEU A 19 2.96 -11.49 -2.38
CA LEU A 19 2.92 -12.95 -2.49
C LEU A 19 2.68 -13.42 -3.92
N THR A 20 1.76 -12.80 -4.65
CA THR A 20 1.51 -13.12 -6.06
C THR A 20 2.77 -12.96 -6.90
N LEU A 21 3.50 -11.86 -6.66
CA LEU A 21 4.75 -11.58 -7.34
C LEU A 21 5.83 -12.60 -6.98
N LEU A 22 6.07 -12.82 -5.67
CA LEU A 22 7.12 -13.72 -5.21
C LEU A 22 6.91 -15.14 -5.76
N LEU A 23 5.70 -15.67 -5.71
CA LEU A 23 5.41 -17.01 -6.24
C LEU A 23 5.57 -17.07 -7.76
N GLY A 24 5.11 -16.06 -8.50
CA GLY A 24 5.29 -15.99 -9.94
C GLY A 24 6.77 -15.93 -10.35
N VAL A 25 7.55 -15.06 -9.69
CA VAL A 25 8.99 -14.91 -9.92
C VAL A 25 9.74 -16.19 -9.58
N LEU A 26 9.49 -16.78 -8.41
CA LEU A 26 10.16 -18.02 -7.98
C LEU A 26 9.86 -19.17 -8.95
N THR A 27 8.60 -19.32 -9.36
CA THR A 27 8.17 -20.33 -10.33
C THR A 27 8.86 -20.14 -11.68
N TRP A 28 8.95 -18.90 -12.16
CA TRP A 28 9.67 -18.58 -13.38
C TRP A 28 11.15 -18.95 -13.27
N THR A 29 11.83 -18.49 -12.21
CA THR A 29 13.26 -18.77 -12.02
C THR A 29 13.57 -20.26 -11.85
N ALA A 30 12.65 -21.03 -11.28
CA ALA A 30 12.81 -22.46 -11.09
C ALA A 30 12.63 -23.24 -12.40
N LEU A 31 11.67 -22.83 -13.24
CA LEU A 31 11.28 -23.59 -14.44
C LEU A 31 11.97 -23.10 -15.73
N ALA A 32 12.25 -21.81 -15.85
CA ALA A 32 12.84 -21.20 -17.04
C ALA A 32 14.38 -21.29 -17.01
N ARG A 33 14.93 -22.50 -17.02
CA ARG A 33 16.39 -22.76 -16.89
C ARG A 33 17.18 -22.61 -18.20
N TRP A 34 16.74 -21.72 -19.09
CA TRP A 34 17.34 -21.53 -20.43
C TRP A 34 18.06 -20.17 -20.54
N PRO A 35 19.08 -20.04 -21.42
CA PRO A 35 19.85 -18.80 -21.56
C PRO A 35 18.97 -17.61 -21.98
N GLY A 36 18.93 -16.55 -21.17
CA GLY A 36 18.12 -15.36 -21.43
C GLY A 36 16.81 -15.27 -20.64
N ALA A 37 16.39 -16.33 -19.93
CA ALA A 37 15.18 -16.30 -19.09
C ALA A 37 15.26 -15.28 -17.95
N GLY A 38 16.43 -15.14 -17.33
CA GLY A 38 16.68 -14.13 -16.30
C GLY A 38 16.65 -12.70 -16.86
N VAL A 39 17.12 -12.51 -18.10
CA VAL A 39 17.08 -11.21 -18.78
C VAL A 39 15.64 -10.81 -19.08
N ALA A 40 14.81 -11.73 -19.58
CA ALA A 40 13.39 -11.49 -19.81
C ALA A 40 12.66 -11.06 -18.52
N LEU A 41 12.96 -11.72 -17.40
CA LEU A 41 12.42 -11.34 -16.09
C LEU A 41 12.92 -9.96 -15.65
N GLY A 42 14.22 -9.69 -15.78
CA GLY A 42 14.83 -8.40 -15.45
C GLY A 42 14.24 -7.25 -16.26
N VAL A 43 14.08 -7.42 -17.58
CA VAL A 43 13.42 -6.45 -18.47
C VAL A 43 11.99 -6.19 -18.02
N SER A 44 11.25 -7.25 -17.66
CA SER A 44 9.86 -7.11 -17.20
C SER A 44 9.76 -6.30 -15.90
N LEU A 45 10.60 -6.63 -14.91
CA LEU A 45 10.62 -5.94 -13.61
C LEU A 45 11.08 -4.49 -13.76
N LEU A 46 12.14 -4.25 -14.53
CA LEU A 46 12.68 -2.92 -14.76
C LEU A 46 11.67 -2.03 -15.49
N ALA A 47 11.05 -2.53 -16.57
CA ALA A 47 10.03 -1.78 -17.30
C ALA A 47 8.79 -1.49 -16.44
N ALA A 48 8.33 -2.45 -15.63
CA ALA A 48 7.23 -2.23 -14.69
C ALA A 48 7.55 -1.12 -13.68
N ARG A 49 8.81 -1.05 -13.21
CA ARG A 49 9.23 -0.04 -12.23
C ARG A 49 9.44 1.34 -12.85
N LEU A 50 10.16 1.41 -13.96
CA LEU A 50 10.43 2.66 -14.67
C LEU A 50 9.12 3.33 -15.12
N TRP A 51 8.18 2.55 -15.64
CA TRP A 51 6.89 3.10 -16.09
C TRP A 51 6.04 3.60 -14.92
N ALA A 52 6.07 2.92 -13.77
CA ALA A 52 5.35 3.38 -12.59
C ALA A 52 5.94 4.66 -11.99
N ALA A 53 7.26 4.86 -12.10
CA ALA A 53 7.95 6.04 -11.64
C ALA A 53 7.88 7.23 -12.62
N ALA A 54 7.55 6.99 -13.90
CA ALA A 54 7.49 8.01 -14.95
C ALA A 54 6.66 9.26 -14.59
N PRO A 55 5.48 9.16 -13.93
CA PRO A 55 4.73 10.35 -13.51
C PRO A 55 5.44 11.19 -12.43
N GLY A 56 6.32 10.59 -11.63
CA GLY A 56 7.12 11.28 -10.61
C GLY A 56 8.30 12.05 -11.20
N LEU A 57 8.90 11.53 -12.27
CA LEU A 57 9.99 12.18 -13.02
C LEU A 57 9.56 13.50 -13.69
N ALA A 58 8.27 13.68 -13.97
CA ALA A 58 7.71 14.92 -14.49
C ALA A 58 7.42 15.99 -13.41
N SER A 59 7.62 15.66 -12.13
CA SER A 59 7.40 16.60 -11.01
C SER A 59 8.66 17.39 -10.68
N SER A 60 8.50 18.64 -10.23
CA SER A 60 9.57 19.60 -9.90
C SER A 60 10.45 19.22 -8.69
N ARG A 61 10.55 17.93 -8.35
CA ARG A 61 11.32 17.40 -7.22
C ARG A 61 12.80 17.25 -7.57
N PRO A 62 13.70 17.28 -6.58
CA PRO A 62 15.12 17.02 -6.78
C PRO A 62 15.35 15.67 -7.47
N LEU A 63 16.31 15.61 -8.41
CA LEU A 63 16.59 14.42 -9.21
C LEU A 63 16.98 13.20 -8.34
N LEU A 64 17.67 13.43 -7.22
CA LEU A 64 18.13 12.38 -6.31
C LEU A 64 16.97 11.64 -5.63
N ASP A 65 15.93 12.37 -5.20
CA ASP A 65 14.73 11.79 -4.59
C ASP A 65 13.94 10.96 -5.60
N ASN A 66 13.86 11.43 -6.85
CA ASN A 66 13.22 10.67 -7.92
C ASN A 66 13.95 9.36 -8.24
N VAL A 67 15.29 9.35 -8.20
CA VAL A 67 16.10 8.13 -8.42
C VAL A 67 15.96 7.15 -7.26
N LEU A 68 16.03 7.63 -6.02
CA LEU A 68 15.81 6.79 -4.84
C LEU A 68 14.39 6.22 -4.81
N ASP A 69 13.40 7.01 -5.23
CA ASP A 69 12.03 6.57 -5.39
C ASP A 69 11.92 5.45 -6.42
N VAL A 70 12.53 5.56 -7.60
CA VAL A 70 12.56 4.51 -8.63
C VAL A 70 13.20 3.22 -8.09
N LEU A 71 14.27 3.36 -7.30
CA LEU A 71 15.05 2.23 -6.80
C LEU A 71 14.48 1.56 -5.55
N ASP A 72 13.50 2.15 -4.86
CA ASP A 72 12.88 1.54 -3.68
C ASP A 72 11.83 0.47 -4.10
N PRO A 73 12.14 -0.84 -3.97
CA PRO A 73 11.23 -1.91 -4.38
C PRO A 73 10.02 -2.03 -3.44
N ARG A 74 10.03 -1.33 -2.29
CA ARG A 74 8.99 -1.43 -1.25
C ARG A 74 7.76 -0.58 -1.56
N ARG A 75 7.85 0.34 -2.53
CA ARG A 75 6.69 1.12 -2.97
C ARG A 75 5.80 0.26 -3.87
N GLY A 76 4.54 0.14 -3.50
CA GLY A 76 3.57 -0.76 -4.13
C GLY A 76 3.05 -0.29 -5.50
N ASP A 77 3.64 0.73 -6.11
CA ASP A 77 3.27 1.26 -7.42
C ASP A 77 4.10 0.59 -8.53
N TRP A 78 3.59 -0.51 -9.07
CA TRP A 78 4.19 -1.22 -10.21
C TRP A 78 3.26 -1.18 -11.41
N ALA A 79 3.79 -0.83 -12.57
CA ALA A 79 3.04 -0.81 -13.83
C ALA A 79 3.17 -2.17 -14.53
N TRP A 80 2.56 -3.21 -13.93
CA TRP A 80 2.70 -4.59 -14.40
C TRP A 80 2.37 -4.78 -15.88
N GLY A 81 1.41 -4.04 -16.42
CA GLY A 81 1.09 -4.08 -17.86
C GLY A 81 2.28 -3.69 -18.75
N ALA A 82 3.00 -2.63 -18.39
CA ALA A 82 4.19 -2.20 -19.12
C ALA A 82 5.35 -3.21 -18.96
N GLY A 83 5.50 -3.78 -17.77
CA GLY A 83 6.51 -4.83 -17.53
C GLY A 83 6.27 -6.10 -18.35
N LEU A 84 5.05 -6.64 -18.30
CA LEU A 84 4.70 -7.87 -19.01
C LEU A 84 4.81 -7.70 -20.52
N THR A 85 4.39 -6.55 -21.06
CA THR A 85 4.52 -6.26 -22.49
C THR A 85 5.99 -6.19 -22.92
N ALA A 86 6.85 -5.51 -22.16
CA ALA A 86 8.29 -5.46 -22.44
C ALA A 86 8.94 -6.86 -22.40
N GLY A 87 8.57 -7.69 -21.40
CA GLY A 87 9.04 -9.08 -21.30
C GLY A 87 8.63 -9.94 -22.49
N VAL A 88 7.35 -9.88 -22.88
CA VAL A 88 6.84 -10.63 -24.04
C VAL A 88 7.50 -10.17 -25.34
N LEU A 89 7.68 -8.86 -25.53
CA LEU A 89 8.39 -8.32 -26.70
C LEU A 89 9.84 -8.81 -26.74
N PHE A 90 10.54 -8.80 -25.60
CA PHE A 90 11.90 -9.33 -25.51
C PHE A 90 11.96 -10.82 -25.90
N LEU A 91 11.03 -11.64 -25.39
CA LEU A 91 10.94 -13.06 -25.74
C LEU A 91 10.63 -13.27 -27.23
N ALA A 92 9.76 -12.45 -27.81
CA ALA A 92 9.40 -12.52 -29.23
C ALA A 92 10.59 -12.14 -30.14
N CYS A 93 11.33 -11.08 -29.79
CA CYS A 93 12.54 -10.64 -30.49
C CYS A 93 13.70 -11.65 -30.36
N SER A 94 13.74 -12.41 -29.26
CA SER A 94 14.75 -13.45 -29.01
C SER A 94 14.52 -14.75 -29.80
N GLY A 95 13.48 -14.80 -30.65
CA GLY A 95 13.21 -15.88 -31.58
C GLY A 95 12.05 -16.81 -31.19
N ARG A 96 11.41 -17.41 -32.21
CA ARG A 96 10.21 -18.26 -32.04
C ARG A 96 10.44 -19.49 -31.15
N GLN A 97 11.65 -20.08 -31.17
CA GLN A 97 11.97 -21.21 -30.30
C GLN A 97 12.05 -20.81 -28.82
N THR A 98 12.64 -19.66 -28.53
CA THR A 98 12.71 -19.06 -27.18
C THR A 98 11.31 -18.77 -26.66
N LEU A 99 10.47 -18.14 -27.48
CA LEU A 99 9.07 -17.88 -27.14
C LEU A 99 8.30 -19.18 -26.82
N ARG A 100 8.47 -20.24 -27.62
CA ARG A 100 7.84 -21.55 -27.36
C ARG A 100 8.33 -22.18 -26.05
N ARG A 101 9.62 -22.07 -25.73
CA ARG A 101 10.19 -22.54 -24.45
C ARG A 101 9.66 -21.76 -23.25
N ALA A 102 9.28 -20.49 -23.44
CA ALA A 102 8.74 -19.63 -22.40
C ALA A 102 7.26 -19.91 -22.06
N VAL A 103 6.46 -20.48 -22.97
CA VAL A 103 5.00 -20.66 -22.77
C VAL A 103 4.69 -21.45 -21.49
N ARG A 104 5.26 -22.66 -21.34
CA ARG A 104 5.00 -23.51 -20.16
C ARG A 104 5.40 -22.84 -18.84
N PRO A 105 6.63 -22.33 -18.64
CA PRO A 105 7.01 -21.67 -17.39
C PRO A 105 6.20 -20.39 -17.15
N LEU A 106 5.83 -19.64 -18.19
CA LEU A 106 4.98 -18.45 -18.06
C LEU A 106 3.60 -18.84 -17.52
N LEU A 107 2.94 -19.84 -18.14
CA LEU A 107 1.63 -20.31 -17.70
C LEU A 107 1.65 -20.79 -16.24
N LEU A 108 2.65 -21.58 -15.87
CA LEU A 108 2.81 -22.07 -14.50
C LEU A 108 3.10 -20.94 -13.52
N SER A 109 3.87 -19.92 -13.92
CA SER A 109 4.15 -18.74 -13.09
C SER A 109 2.90 -17.90 -12.87
N VAL A 110 2.06 -17.74 -13.89
CA VAL A 110 0.76 -17.05 -13.76
C VAL A 110 -0.17 -17.82 -12.85
N LEU A 111 -0.27 -19.14 -13.00
CA LEU A 111 -1.11 -19.99 -12.14
C LEU A 111 -0.64 -19.97 -10.68
N ALA A 112 0.67 -20.12 -10.45
CA ALA A 112 1.26 -20.04 -9.10
C ALA A 112 1.08 -18.64 -8.49
N GLY A 113 1.25 -17.58 -9.28
CA GLY A 113 1.02 -16.20 -8.86
C GLY A 113 -0.45 -15.86 -8.62
N ALA A 114 -1.40 -16.54 -9.26
CA ALA A 114 -2.83 -16.37 -9.04
C ALA A 114 -3.32 -17.07 -7.75
N LEU A 115 -2.61 -18.11 -7.29
CA LEU A 115 -3.01 -18.90 -6.12
C LEU A 115 -3.26 -18.04 -4.86
N PRO A 116 -2.42 -17.07 -4.46
CA PRO A 116 -2.72 -16.20 -3.32
C PRO A 116 -3.99 -15.37 -3.48
N LEU A 117 -4.37 -14.99 -4.71
CA LEU A 117 -5.59 -14.22 -4.95
C LEU A 117 -6.84 -15.09 -4.73
N LEU A 118 -6.75 -16.38 -5.07
CA LEU A 118 -7.81 -17.36 -4.82
C LEU A 118 -7.94 -17.71 -3.33
N LEU A 119 -6.83 -17.67 -2.60
CA LEU A 119 -6.79 -17.89 -1.15
C LEU A 119 -7.09 -16.63 -0.34
N ARG A 120 -7.22 -15.47 -0.99
CA ARG A 120 -7.49 -14.21 -0.31
C ARG A 120 -8.87 -14.30 0.35
N PRO A 121 -8.96 -14.15 1.69
CA PRO A 121 -10.25 -14.18 2.36
C PRO A 121 -11.14 -13.08 1.80
N ALA A 122 -12.40 -13.42 1.52
CA ALA A 122 -13.38 -12.44 1.08
C ALA A 122 -13.41 -11.26 2.06
N PRO A 123 -13.48 -10.00 1.57
CA PRO A 123 -13.58 -8.86 2.45
C PRO A 123 -14.85 -9.03 3.28
N SER A 124 -14.69 -9.27 4.58
CA SER A 124 -15.83 -9.29 5.50
C SER A 124 -16.47 -7.91 5.46
N ALA A 125 -17.80 -7.87 5.35
CA ALA A 125 -18.57 -6.63 5.47
C ALA A 125 -18.52 -6.15 6.94
N VAL A 126 -17.36 -5.68 7.38
CA VAL A 126 -17.15 -5.10 8.70
C VAL A 126 -17.68 -3.68 8.63
N GLN A 127 -18.79 -3.43 9.33
CA GLN A 127 -19.19 -2.08 9.67
C GLN A 127 -18.37 -1.63 10.88
N VAL A 128 -17.60 -0.57 10.70
CA VAL A 128 -16.75 -0.03 11.76
C VAL A 128 -17.58 0.83 12.69
N THR A 129 -17.66 0.41 13.94
CA THR A 129 -18.17 1.20 15.07
C THR A 129 -17.01 1.54 16.00
N ALA A 130 -16.26 2.57 15.63
CA ALA A 130 -15.15 3.05 16.42
C ALA A 130 -15.65 3.94 17.56
N ALA A 131 -15.22 3.67 18.79
CA ALA A 131 -15.35 4.62 19.89
C ALA A 131 -14.62 5.94 19.56
N PRO A 132 -15.05 7.08 20.12
CA PRO A 132 -14.32 8.34 19.98
C PRO A 132 -12.85 8.19 20.40
N LEU A 133 -11.94 8.63 19.55
CA LEU A 133 -10.50 8.54 19.82
C LEU A 133 -9.92 9.92 20.16
N PRO A 134 -9.11 10.03 21.22
CA PRO A 134 -8.39 11.27 21.52
C PRO A 134 -7.46 11.65 20.37
N GLY A 135 -7.39 12.95 20.09
CA GLY A 135 -6.47 13.49 19.11
C GLY A 135 -5.18 13.96 19.77
N LEU A 136 -4.11 13.99 19.00
CA LEU A 136 -2.80 14.43 19.44
C LEU A 136 -2.06 15.17 18.32
N SER A 137 -1.34 16.22 18.70
CA SER A 137 -0.35 16.95 17.91
C SER A 137 0.87 17.22 18.80
N ALA A 138 1.94 17.78 18.24
CA ALA A 138 3.18 18.08 18.97
C ALA A 138 2.95 18.80 20.31
N ASP A 139 2.10 19.83 20.30
CA ASP A 139 1.92 20.71 21.47
C ASP A 139 0.52 20.65 22.07
N ARG A 140 -0.40 19.87 21.49
CA ARG A 140 -1.81 19.85 21.91
C ARG A 140 -2.38 18.45 21.92
N THR A 141 -3.15 18.16 22.97
CA THR A 141 -4.10 17.06 23.05
C THR A 141 -5.49 17.58 22.65
N PHE A 142 -6.27 16.74 21.98
CA PHE A 142 -7.64 17.04 21.59
C PHE A 142 -8.56 16.03 22.25
N LEU A 143 -9.76 16.48 22.64
CA LEU A 143 -10.78 15.62 23.23
C LEU A 143 -11.11 14.43 22.31
N PRO A 144 -11.50 13.29 22.87
CA PRO A 144 -12.01 12.17 22.09
C PRO A 144 -13.13 12.63 21.16
N ALA A 145 -12.98 12.32 19.87
CA ALA A 145 -13.99 12.63 18.86
C ALA A 145 -14.24 11.41 17.97
N PRO A 146 -15.46 11.27 17.43
CA PRO A 146 -15.74 10.25 16.41
C PRO A 146 -14.79 10.40 15.21
N LEU A 147 -14.54 9.28 14.53
CA LEU A 147 -13.79 9.32 13.27
C LEU A 147 -14.62 10.04 12.21
N PRO A 148 -14.00 10.92 11.40
CA PRO A 148 -14.68 11.51 10.25
C PRO A 148 -15.08 10.41 9.26
N ARG A 149 -16.19 10.61 8.54
CA ARG A 149 -16.65 9.70 7.50
C ARG A 149 -17.15 10.51 6.30
N PRO A 150 -16.80 10.11 5.07
CA PRO A 150 -15.79 9.10 4.72
C PRO A 150 -14.37 9.56 5.08
N THR A 151 -13.44 8.63 5.29
CA THR A 151 -12.04 8.94 5.62
C THR A 151 -11.08 7.85 5.16
N VAL A 152 -9.85 8.25 4.86
CA VAL A 152 -8.68 7.39 4.75
C VAL A 152 -8.03 7.30 6.12
N LEU A 153 -8.04 6.11 6.73
CA LEU A 153 -7.34 5.82 7.98
C LEU A 153 -5.94 5.29 7.66
N ASN A 154 -4.90 5.83 8.29
CA ASN A 154 -3.55 5.30 8.21
C ASN A 154 -3.09 4.86 9.62
N PHE A 155 -2.84 3.56 9.77
CA PHE A 155 -2.40 2.95 11.02
C PHE A 155 -0.87 2.90 11.08
N TRP A 156 -0.30 3.46 12.14
CA TRP A 156 1.15 3.65 12.26
C TRP A 156 1.64 3.55 13.71
N ALA A 157 2.97 3.51 13.88
CA ALA A 157 3.66 3.56 15.16
C ALA A 157 5.00 4.31 15.04
N THR A 158 5.53 4.88 16.11
CA THR A 158 6.76 5.71 16.08
C THR A 158 8.01 4.92 15.70
N TRP A 159 8.06 3.63 16.04
CA TRP A 159 9.14 2.70 15.70
C TRP A 159 9.04 2.16 14.26
N CYS A 160 7.92 2.40 13.57
CA CYS A 160 7.69 1.88 12.22
C CYS A 160 8.46 2.73 11.18
N GLY A 161 9.63 2.24 10.76
CA GLY A 161 10.47 2.89 9.74
C GLY A 161 9.72 3.28 8.46
N PRO A 162 8.99 2.36 7.79
CA PRO A 162 8.23 2.70 6.58
C PRO A 162 7.07 3.67 6.82
N CYS A 163 6.51 3.71 8.03
CA CYS A 163 5.49 4.70 8.37
C CYS A 163 6.11 6.11 8.43
N ARG A 164 7.29 6.23 9.04
CA ARG A 164 8.00 7.51 9.18
C ARG A 164 8.30 8.17 7.83
N SER A 165 8.62 7.38 6.80
CA SER A 165 8.89 7.92 5.47
C SER A 165 7.66 8.45 4.74
N GLU A 166 6.44 8.00 5.08
CA GLU A 166 5.19 8.51 4.50
C GLU A 166 4.52 9.63 5.33
N LEU A 167 4.94 9.86 6.58
CA LEU A 167 4.37 10.91 7.43
C LEU A 167 4.36 12.31 6.79
N PRO A 168 5.44 12.78 6.12
CA PRO A 168 5.42 14.10 5.47
C PRO A 168 4.35 14.21 4.37
N LEU A 169 4.15 13.13 3.60
CA LEU A 169 3.12 13.05 2.57
C LEU A 169 1.72 13.13 3.20
N LEU A 170 1.48 12.38 4.28
CA LEU A 170 0.20 12.38 4.97
C LEU A 170 -0.09 13.73 5.66
N ALA A 171 0.92 14.35 6.27
CA ALA A 171 0.80 15.68 6.87
C ALA A 171 0.43 16.74 5.82
N HIS A 172 1.05 16.69 4.64
CA HIS A 172 0.71 17.59 3.54
C HIS A 172 -0.75 17.44 3.09
N GLU A 173 -1.25 16.20 2.97
CA GLU A 173 -2.67 15.98 2.65
C GLU A 173 -3.60 16.49 3.76
N GLN A 174 -3.25 16.32 5.04
CA GLN A 174 -4.03 16.89 6.15
C GLN A 174 -4.12 18.42 6.09
N GLN A 175 -3.03 19.10 5.72
CA GLN A 175 -2.99 20.56 5.59
C GLN A 175 -3.87 21.06 4.44
N ARG A 176 -4.02 20.26 3.38
CA ARG A 176 -4.92 20.55 2.25
C ARG A 176 -6.39 20.27 2.55
N GLY A 177 -6.71 19.81 3.76
CA GLY A 177 -8.06 19.38 4.12
C GLY A 177 -8.46 18.03 3.54
N GLY A 178 -7.49 17.21 3.09
CA GLY A 178 -7.74 15.85 2.64
C GLY A 178 -8.33 14.99 3.76
N ALA A 179 -9.21 14.05 3.39
CA ALA A 179 -9.88 13.14 4.32
C ALA A 179 -8.92 12.05 4.84
N VAL A 180 -7.86 12.44 5.55
CA VAL A 180 -6.82 11.55 6.08
C VAL A 180 -6.75 11.66 7.60
N THR A 181 -6.97 10.53 8.27
CA THR A 181 -6.85 10.40 9.72
C THR A 181 -5.75 9.39 10.04
N LEU A 182 -4.68 9.84 10.68
CA LEU A 182 -3.67 8.94 11.21
C LEU A 182 -4.13 8.38 12.56
N VAL A 183 -3.86 7.10 12.78
CA VAL A 183 -4.23 6.38 14.00
C VAL A 183 -3.00 5.65 14.52
N ASN A 184 -2.50 6.11 15.65
CA ASN A 184 -1.40 5.47 16.35
C ASN A 184 -1.91 4.28 17.19
N VAL A 185 -1.14 3.18 17.20
CA VAL A 185 -1.51 1.92 17.84
C VAL A 185 -0.36 1.41 18.71
N GLY A 186 -0.68 0.94 19.93
CA GLY A 186 0.28 0.27 20.81
C GLY A 186 1.25 1.20 21.55
N GLU A 187 1.05 2.52 21.53
CA GLU A 187 1.97 3.48 22.19
C GLU A 187 1.21 4.47 23.08
N SER A 188 1.88 4.93 24.14
CA SER A 188 1.31 5.93 25.05
C SER A 188 1.21 7.30 24.38
N PRO A 189 0.20 8.13 24.71
CA PRO A 189 0.11 9.49 24.17
C PRO A 189 1.37 10.33 24.42
N ALA A 190 2.05 10.14 25.55
CA ALA A 190 3.30 10.85 25.87
C ALA A 190 4.44 10.47 24.91
N GLN A 191 4.60 9.18 24.61
CA GLN A 191 5.60 8.69 23.66
C GLN A 191 5.33 9.25 22.25
N VAL A 192 4.08 9.18 21.79
CA VAL A 192 3.69 9.70 20.48
C VAL A 192 3.91 11.21 20.42
N GLN A 193 3.56 11.96 21.46
CA GLN A 193 3.74 13.40 21.50
C GLN A 193 5.22 13.81 21.44
N GLY A 194 6.10 13.10 22.16
CA GLY A 194 7.54 13.33 22.09
C GLY A 194 8.11 13.10 20.69
N PHE A 195 7.62 12.06 19.99
CA PHE A 195 7.97 11.84 18.60
C PHE A 195 7.46 12.96 17.68
N LEU A 196 6.21 13.39 17.85
CA LEU A 196 5.64 14.48 17.05
C LEU A 196 6.44 15.78 17.18
N ARG A 197 6.83 16.17 18.41
CA ARG A 197 7.65 17.38 18.62
C ARG A 197 9.00 17.33 17.92
N SER A 198 9.67 16.18 17.96
CA SER A 198 11.04 16.05 17.44
C SER A 198 11.10 15.78 15.94
N SER A 199 10.14 15.03 15.40
CA SER A 199 10.26 14.41 14.08
C SER A 199 9.12 14.75 13.12
N ALA A 200 7.95 15.17 13.62
CA ALA A 200 6.76 15.43 12.79
C ALA A 200 5.84 16.51 13.38
N PRO A 201 6.32 17.75 13.62
CA PRO A 201 5.58 18.74 14.42
C PRO A 201 4.27 19.20 13.78
N GLY A 202 4.16 19.15 12.45
CA GLY A 202 2.95 19.51 11.71
C GLY A 202 1.89 18.42 11.59
N LEU A 203 2.12 17.23 12.16
CA LEU A 203 1.25 16.06 12.00
C LEU A 203 0.21 15.99 13.12
N ARG A 204 -1.03 15.63 12.76
CA ARG A 204 -2.11 15.32 13.72
C ARG A 204 -2.49 13.84 13.63
N THR A 205 -2.57 13.17 14.76
CA THR A 205 -2.93 11.74 14.84
C THR A 205 -3.99 11.50 15.91
N ARG A 206 -4.71 10.38 15.81
CA ARG A 206 -5.47 9.78 16.91
C ARG A 206 -4.56 8.83 17.68
N THR A 207 -4.82 8.64 18.97
CA THR A 207 -4.13 7.65 19.83
C THR A 207 -5.14 6.68 20.45
N GLY A 208 -4.66 5.55 21.00
CA GLY A 208 -5.53 4.51 21.54
C GLY A 208 -6.28 3.72 20.45
N GLY A 209 -5.67 3.57 19.29
CA GLY A 209 -6.27 2.94 18.12
C GLY A 209 -6.36 1.41 18.17
N ASP A 210 -5.96 0.77 19.27
CA ASP A 210 -5.78 -0.69 19.39
C ASP A 210 -7.07 -1.46 19.12
N ALA A 211 -8.19 -1.05 19.73
CA ALA A 211 -9.49 -1.68 19.51
C ALA A 211 -9.95 -1.54 18.05
N LEU A 212 -9.71 -0.38 17.44
CA LEU A 212 -10.05 -0.12 16.04
C LEU A 212 -9.16 -0.93 15.09
N ALA A 213 -7.87 -1.02 15.36
CA ALA A 213 -6.92 -1.83 14.60
C ALA A 213 -7.32 -3.32 14.68
N ALA A 214 -7.68 -3.80 15.86
CA ALA A 214 -8.17 -5.16 16.06
C ALA A 214 -9.49 -5.43 15.31
N GLN A 215 -10.48 -4.53 15.41
CA GLN A 215 -11.75 -4.63 14.67
C GLN A 215 -11.52 -4.69 13.16
N LEU A 216 -10.57 -3.88 12.66
CA LEU A 216 -10.19 -3.85 11.26
C LEU A 216 -9.16 -4.92 10.88
N ARG A 217 -8.75 -5.79 11.81
CA ARG A 217 -7.73 -6.85 11.61
C ARG A 217 -6.42 -6.32 11.02
N VAL A 218 -6.02 -5.12 11.45
CA VAL A 218 -4.73 -4.52 11.12
C VAL A 218 -3.66 -5.19 11.96
N THR A 219 -2.74 -5.91 11.32
CA THR A 219 -1.69 -6.69 12.00
C THR A 219 -0.28 -6.22 11.67
N ALA A 220 -0.14 -5.22 10.81
CA ALA A 220 1.15 -4.71 10.35
C ALA A 220 1.04 -3.24 9.96
N PHE A 221 2.18 -2.55 9.98
CA PHE A 221 2.26 -1.13 9.68
C PHE A 221 3.24 -0.83 8.54
N PRO A 222 2.98 0.23 7.76
CA PRO A 222 1.73 0.99 7.73
C PRO A 222 0.61 0.18 7.06
N THR A 223 -0.61 0.33 7.56
CA THR A 223 -1.83 -0.15 6.89
C THR A 223 -2.78 1.01 6.69
N THR A 224 -3.28 1.18 5.47
CA THR A 224 -4.25 2.22 5.12
C THR A 224 -5.61 1.59 4.82
N VAL A 225 -6.68 2.12 5.40
CA VAL A 225 -8.06 1.65 5.23
C VAL A 225 -8.95 2.82 4.84
N VAL A 226 -9.71 2.69 3.77
CA VAL A 226 -10.71 3.70 3.36
C VAL A 226 -12.07 3.31 3.91
N LEU A 227 -12.64 4.19 4.73
CA LEU A 227 -13.99 4.05 5.27
C LEU A 227 -14.97 4.94 4.50
N GLY A 228 -16.10 4.35 4.11
CA GLY A 228 -17.23 5.05 3.52
C GLY A 228 -18.08 5.79 4.56
N PRO A 229 -19.14 6.50 4.11
CA PRO A 229 -20.00 7.30 4.99
C PRO A 229 -20.68 6.46 6.09
N GLN A 230 -21.07 5.24 5.77
CA GLN A 230 -21.73 4.30 6.69
C GLN A 230 -20.73 3.49 7.53
N GLY A 231 -19.42 3.76 7.42
CA GLY A 231 -18.37 3.03 8.14
C GLY A 231 -18.01 1.67 7.53
N GLN A 232 -18.44 1.40 6.30
CA GLN A 232 -18.01 0.25 5.51
C GLN A 232 -16.58 0.45 4.99
N VAL A 233 -15.83 -0.65 4.88
CA VAL A 233 -14.48 -0.61 4.30
C VAL A 233 -14.58 -0.65 2.77
N LEU A 234 -14.16 0.43 2.11
CA LEU A 234 -14.18 0.56 0.65
C LEU A 234 -12.88 0.06 -0.01
N ALA A 235 -11.76 0.27 0.65
CA ALA A 235 -10.44 -0.15 0.16
C ALA A 235 -9.47 -0.34 1.32
N ARG A 236 -8.43 -1.14 1.08
CA ARG A 236 -7.32 -1.39 2.02
C ARG A 236 -6.00 -1.48 1.28
N HIS A 237 -4.92 -1.06 1.93
CA HIS A 237 -3.56 -1.10 1.41
C HIS A 237 -2.58 -1.39 2.55
N LEU A 238 -1.70 -2.37 2.35
CA LEU A 238 -0.62 -2.70 3.29
C LEU A 238 0.72 -2.26 2.69
N GLY A 239 1.50 -1.52 3.47
CA GLY A 239 2.78 -0.94 3.07
C GLY A 239 2.69 0.56 2.78
N PRO A 240 3.84 1.20 2.52
CA PRO A 240 3.91 2.65 2.35
C PRO A 240 3.12 3.11 1.11
N LEU A 241 2.55 4.31 1.19
CA LEU A 241 1.81 4.95 0.10
C LEU A 241 2.72 5.83 -0.74
N SER A 242 2.57 5.74 -2.07
CA SER A 242 3.00 6.80 -2.97
C SER A 242 1.95 7.92 -3.05
N ALA A 243 2.36 9.12 -3.46
CA ALA A 243 1.45 10.25 -3.60
C ALA A 243 0.29 9.96 -4.59
N ALA A 244 0.55 9.16 -5.64
CA ALA A 244 -0.48 8.75 -6.58
C ALA A 244 -1.51 7.81 -5.95
N GLN A 245 -1.05 6.86 -5.11
CA GLN A 245 -1.92 5.95 -4.37
C GLN A 245 -2.77 6.71 -3.35
N LEU A 246 -2.16 7.59 -2.57
CA LEU A 246 -2.87 8.40 -1.58
C LEU A 246 -3.96 9.25 -2.24
N ARG A 247 -3.66 9.96 -3.34
CA ARG A 247 -4.66 10.72 -4.11
C ARG A 247 -5.80 9.84 -4.62
N ARG A 248 -5.52 8.60 -5.02
CA ARG A 248 -6.57 7.66 -5.46
C ARG A 248 -7.48 7.28 -4.29
N LEU A 249 -6.93 6.98 -3.12
CA LEU A 249 -7.71 6.62 -1.93
C LEU A 249 -8.54 7.80 -1.41
N VAL A 250 -7.97 9.02 -1.40
CA VAL A 250 -8.70 10.24 -1.02
C VAL A 250 -9.85 10.53 -1.98
N ARG A 251 -9.64 10.37 -3.31
CA ARG A 251 -10.73 10.50 -4.29
C ARG A 251 -11.81 9.45 -4.12
N LEU A 252 -11.44 8.20 -3.81
CA LEU A 252 -12.40 7.14 -3.53
C LEU A 252 -13.27 7.50 -2.32
N ALA A 253 -12.64 7.98 -1.23
CA ALA A 253 -13.37 8.46 -0.06
C ALA A 253 -14.33 9.61 -0.41
N GLY A 254 -13.86 10.62 -1.16
CA GLY A 254 -14.68 11.75 -1.58
C GLY A 254 -15.85 11.37 -2.49
N ALA A 255 -15.64 10.49 -3.46
CA ALA A 255 -16.70 10.00 -4.36
C ALA A 255 -17.80 9.25 -3.59
N SER A 256 -17.43 8.47 -2.57
CA SER A 256 -18.41 7.79 -1.73
C SER A 256 -19.19 8.75 -0.82
N ALA A 257 -18.65 9.93 -0.48
CA ALA A 257 -19.40 10.97 0.22
C ALA A 257 -20.60 11.44 -0.60
N THR A 258 -20.40 11.67 -1.90
CA THR A 258 -21.45 12.16 -2.80
C THR A 258 -22.57 11.14 -3.00
N GLN A 259 -22.24 9.86 -3.12
CA GLN A 259 -23.23 8.78 -3.31
C GLN A 259 -24.09 8.51 -2.06
N GLY A 260 -23.56 8.78 -0.86
CA GLY A 260 -24.31 8.62 0.38
C GLY A 260 -25.36 9.71 0.65
N SER A 261 -25.29 10.83 -0.07
CA SER A 261 -26.22 11.97 0.11
C SER A 261 -27.45 11.89 -0.81
N GLU A 262 -27.50 10.93 -1.73
CA GLU A 262 -28.50 10.80 -2.80
C GLU A 262 -29.40 9.56 -2.63
N ALA A 263 -29.24 8.85 -1.51
CA ALA A 263 -30.11 7.74 -1.13
C ALA A 263 -31.38 8.29 -0.44
N PRO A 264 -32.59 7.96 -0.93
CA PRO A 264 -33.87 8.48 -0.42
C PRO A 264 -34.24 7.97 0.97
#